data_AF-A0A957XAD6-F1
#
_entry.id   AF-A0A957XAD6-F1
#
_cell.length_a   1.000
_cell.length_b   1.000
_cell.length_c   1.000
_cell.angle_alpha   90.00
_cell.angle_beta   90.00
_cell.angle_gamma   90.00
#
_symmetry.space_group_name_H-M   'P 1'
#
loop_
_entity.id
_entity.type
_entity.pdbx_description
1 polymer ?
#
loop_
_entity_poly.entity_id
_entity_poly.type
_entity_poly.pdbx_seq_one_letter_code
_entity_poly.pdbx_strand_id
1 'polypeptide(L)'
;MPRMTAKYSQALNTYQHTQKELARLDDQETLYTYLQEEGYFWDSSAKQWEYFEPEEADDPTPLVMIRVWADGEIIEEAAGDLINLIKRSKLPWELIEKSNVYGCRPPKQREGRVYLKFLPRRS
;
A
#
# COMPACT_ATOMS: atom_id res chain seq x y z
N MET A 1 20.82 14.82 -3.68
CA MET A 1 21.42 13.54 -3.25
C MET A 1 20.35 12.73 -2.53
N PRO A 2 20.16 11.45 -2.87
CA PRO A 2 19.18 10.60 -2.20
C PRO A 2 19.49 10.47 -0.70
N ARG A 3 18.45 10.38 0.12
CA ARG A 3 18.60 10.24 1.57
C ARG A 3 19.15 8.85 1.86
N MET A 4 20.32 8.78 2.50
CA MET A 4 20.95 7.52 2.90
C MET A 4 20.13 6.82 4.00
N THR A 5 19.10 6.10 3.57
CA THR A 5 18.28 5.24 4.42
C THR A 5 18.83 3.82 4.39
N ALA A 6 18.49 3.00 5.39
CA ALA A 6 18.89 1.58 5.42
C ALA A 6 18.46 0.82 4.16
N LYS A 7 17.27 1.13 3.63
CA LYS A 7 16.76 0.57 2.38
C LYS A 7 17.63 0.93 1.18
N TYR A 8 18.04 2.19 1.08
CA TYR A 8 18.88 2.67 -0.03
C TYR A 8 20.30 2.11 0.04
N SER A 9 20.92 2.07 1.23
CA SER A 9 22.25 1.49 1.39
C SER A 9 22.27 0.00 1.07
N GLN A 10 21.24 -0.75 1.47
CA GLN A 10 21.11 -2.16 1.14
C GLN A 10 20.84 -2.37 -0.34
N ALA A 11 20.02 -1.51 -0.96
CA ALA A 11 19.77 -1.57 -2.40
C ALA A 11 21.06 -1.42 -3.22
N LEU A 12 21.94 -0.49 -2.83
CA LEU A 12 23.24 -0.31 -3.49
C LEU A 12 24.14 -1.54 -3.34
N ASN A 13 24.17 -2.15 -2.15
CA ASN A 13 24.94 -3.37 -1.91
C ASN A 13 24.42 -4.53 -2.77
N THR A 14 23.11 -4.79 -2.74
CA THR A 14 22.46 -5.81 -3.56
C THR A 14 22.74 -5.58 -5.05
N TYR A 15 22.63 -4.33 -5.53
CA TYR A 15 22.91 -3.99 -6.93
C TYR A 15 24.37 -4.28 -7.32
N GLN A 16 25.35 -3.92 -6.47
CA GLN A 16 26.77 -4.19 -6.73
C GLN A 16 27.07 -5.69 -6.92
N HIS A 17 26.29 -6.57 -6.29
CA HIS A 17 26.42 -8.02 -6.45
C HIS A 17 25.78 -8.57 -7.73
N THR A 18 24.97 -7.79 -8.45
CA THR A 18 24.32 -8.21 -9.72
C THR A 18 25.22 -8.09 -10.97
N GLN A 19 26.49 -7.64 -10.82
CA GLN A 19 27.52 -7.51 -11.87
C GLN A 19 27.15 -6.66 -13.11
N LYS A 20 26.00 -5.96 -13.14
CA LYS A 20 25.67 -5.04 -14.23
C LYS A 20 26.37 -3.69 -14.03
N GLU A 21 26.89 -3.11 -15.10
CA GLU A 21 27.49 -1.78 -15.07
C GLU A 21 26.48 -0.76 -14.52
N LEU A 22 26.94 0.10 -13.60
CA LEU A 22 26.21 1.21 -13.00
C LEU A 22 25.78 2.22 -14.09
N ALA A 23 24.78 1.86 -14.88
CA ALA A 23 24.11 2.77 -15.80
C ALA A 23 23.26 3.72 -14.95
N ARG A 24 23.88 4.84 -14.55
CA ARG A 24 23.28 6.03 -13.93
C ARG A 24 21.94 5.78 -13.23
N LEU A 25 22.03 5.29 -12.01
CA LEU A 25 20.94 5.40 -11.03
C LEU A 25 20.92 6.85 -10.52
N ASP A 26 20.44 7.76 -11.36
CA ASP A 26 20.42 9.20 -11.09
C ASP A 26 19.49 9.56 -9.92
N ASP A 27 18.59 8.65 -9.54
CA ASP A 27 17.78 8.75 -8.33
C ASP A 27 17.49 7.40 -7.64
N GLN A 28 16.97 7.50 -6.41
CA GLN A 28 16.65 6.36 -5.54
C GLN A 28 15.49 5.50 -6.07
N GLU A 29 14.53 6.11 -6.78
CA GLU A 29 13.37 5.38 -7.30
C GLU A 29 13.78 4.45 -8.43
N THR A 30 14.64 4.91 -9.33
CA THR A 30 15.20 4.12 -10.43
C THR A 30 15.88 2.84 -9.93
N LEU A 31 16.66 2.93 -8.85
CA LEU A 31 17.32 1.75 -8.25
C LEU A 31 16.31 0.76 -7.68
N TYR A 32 15.24 1.25 -7.03
CA TYR A 32 14.23 0.38 -6.46
C TYR A 32 13.40 -0.31 -7.54
N THR A 33 13.01 0.43 -8.58
CA THR A 33 12.30 -0.12 -9.74
C THR A 33 13.14 -1.19 -10.41
N TYR A 34 14.43 -0.91 -10.68
CA TYR A 34 15.34 -1.90 -11.27
C TYR A 34 15.43 -3.18 -10.42
N LEU A 35 15.64 -3.03 -9.10
CA LEU A 35 15.70 -4.20 -8.21
C LEU A 35 14.41 -5.02 -8.25
N GLN A 36 13.24 -4.35 -8.27
CA GLN A 36 11.95 -5.03 -8.39
C GLN A 36 11.77 -5.76 -9.72
N GLU A 37 12.19 -5.16 -10.83
CA GLU A 37 12.16 -5.79 -12.16
C GLU A 37 13.06 -7.03 -12.23
N GLU A 38 14.17 -7.04 -11.47
CA GLU A 38 15.08 -8.18 -11.35
C GLU A 38 14.65 -9.18 -10.25
N GLY A 39 13.44 -9.07 -9.70
CA GLY A 39 12.90 -10.01 -8.71
C GLY A 39 13.32 -9.77 -7.26
N TYR A 40 13.93 -8.62 -6.95
CA TYR A 40 14.28 -8.25 -5.58
C TYR A 40 13.17 -7.43 -4.91
N PHE A 41 12.77 -7.85 -3.72
CA PHE A 41 11.77 -7.16 -2.91
C PHE A 41 12.33 -6.79 -1.53
N TRP A 42 11.92 -5.63 -1.02
CA TRP A 42 12.38 -5.14 0.29
C TRP A 42 11.59 -5.79 1.42
N ASP A 43 12.23 -6.64 2.22
CA ASP A 43 11.70 -7.04 3.51
C ASP A 43 11.99 -5.96 4.56
N SER A 44 10.94 -5.27 4.98
CA SER A 44 11.02 -4.25 6.02
C SER A 44 11.37 -4.79 7.41
N SER A 45 11.10 -6.07 7.68
CA SER A 45 11.37 -6.72 8.96
C SER A 45 12.84 -7.09 9.08
N ALA A 46 13.37 -7.83 8.09
CA ALA A 46 14.79 -8.17 8.02
C ALA A 46 15.68 -6.99 7.57
N LYS A 47 15.08 -5.92 7.02
CA LYS A 47 15.77 -4.75 6.47
C LYS A 47 16.78 -5.11 5.37
N GLN A 48 16.36 -5.97 4.45
CA GLN A 48 17.18 -6.43 3.33
C GLN A 48 16.35 -6.56 2.05
N TRP A 49 17.04 -6.62 0.91
CA TRP A 49 16.43 -6.97 -0.37
C TRP A 49 16.60 -8.47 -0.59
N GLU A 50 15.49 -9.17 -0.77
CA GLU A 50 15.45 -10.61 -0.97
C GLU A 50 15.06 -10.90 -2.42
N TYR A 51 15.78 -11.83 -3.05
CA TYR A 51 15.48 -12.28 -4.40
C TYR A 51 14.39 -13.35 -4.35
N PHE A 52 13.38 -13.19 -5.21
CA PHE A 52 12.33 -14.16 -5.43
C PHE A 52 12.39 -14.60 -6.89
N GLU A 53 12.34 -15.92 -7.11
CA GLU A 53 12.25 -16.44 -8.47
C GLU A 53 10.94 -15.98 -9.12
N PRO A 54 10.93 -15.65 -10.43
CA PRO A 54 9.71 -15.28 -11.12
C PRO A 54 8.69 -16.44 -11.09
N GLU A 55 7.59 -16.22 -10.38
CA GLU A 55 6.42 -17.09 -10.39
C GLU A 55 5.31 -16.42 -11.23
N GLU A 56 4.37 -17.22 -11.76
CA GLU A 56 3.16 -16.64 -12.35
C GLU A 56 2.40 -15.87 -11.27
N ALA A 57 2.08 -14.61 -11.55
CA ALA A 57 1.33 -13.80 -10.62
C ALA A 57 -0.08 -14.38 -10.45
N ASP A 58 -0.50 -14.54 -9.20
CA ASP A 58 -1.90 -14.83 -8.88
C ASP A 58 -2.82 -13.74 -9.43
N ASP A 59 -4.06 -14.11 -9.73
CA ASP A 59 -5.10 -13.13 -10.03
C ASP A 59 -5.24 -12.12 -8.88
N PRO A 60 -5.37 -10.82 -9.17
CA PRO A 60 -5.57 -9.82 -8.14
C PRO A 60 -6.79 -10.15 -7.28
N THR A 61 -6.63 -10.07 -5.94
CA THR A 61 -7.78 -10.21 -5.05
C THR A 61 -8.85 -9.18 -5.44
N PRO A 62 -10.11 -9.59 -5.67
CA PRO A 62 -11.17 -8.69 -6.10
C PRO A 62 -11.71 -7.90 -4.88
N LEU A 63 -10.85 -7.15 -4.20
CA LEU A 63 -11.14 -6.43 -2.96
C LEU A 63 -10.84 -4.95 -3.16
N VAL A 64 -11.83 -4.11 -2.87
CA VAL A 64 -11.63 -2.66 -2.75
C VAL A 64 -11.66 -2.29 -1.28
N MET A 65 -10.57 -1.69 -0.80
CA MET A 65 -10.48 -1.16 0.56
C MET A 65 -10.43 0.36 0.53
N ILE A 66 -11.33 1.00 1.27
CA ILE A 66 -11.40 2.45 1.41
C ILE A 66 -11.13 2.80 2.88
N ARG A 67 -10.11 3.62 3.13
CA ARG A 67 -9.87 4.21 4.44
C ARG A 67 -10.52 5.59 4.50
N VAL A 68 -11.53 5.74 5.33
CA VAL A 68 -12.16 7.02 5.64
C VAL A 68 -11.44 7.63 6.84
N TRP A 69 -11.05 8.90 6.74
CA TRP A 69 -10.37 9.63 7.80
C TRP A 69 -10.93 11.05 7.86
N ALA A 70 -11.48 11.42 9.02
CA ALA A 70 -12.14 12.68 9.28
C ALA A 70 -12.08 13.02 10.79
N ASP A 71 -12.70 14.13 11.20
CA ASP A 71 -12.98 14.42 12.61
C ASP A 71 -13.82 13.27 13.21
N GLY A 72 -13.50 12.87 14.44
CA GLY A 72 -14.18 11.80 15.17
C GLY A 72 -15.66 12.07 15.42
N GLU A 73 -16.10 13.34 15.40
CA GLU A 73 -17.51 13.71 15.52
C GLU A 73 -18.31 13.37 14.25
N ILE A 74 -17.67 13.38 13.06
CA ILE A 74 -18.37 13.20 11.76
C ILE A 74 -18.00 11.91 11.04
N ILE A 75 -16.98 11.18 11.50
CA ILE A 75 -16.40 10.01 10.81
C ILE A 75 -17.44 8.92 10.49
N GLU A 76 -18.39 8.68 11.40
CA GLU A 76 -19.43 7.67 11.23
C GLU A 76 -20.42 8.05 10.13
N GLU A 77 -20.83 9.33 10.11
CA GLU A 77 -21.71 9.90 9.10
C GLU A 77 -21.04 9.88 7.73
N ALA A 78 -19.80 10.39 7.64
CA ALA A 78 -19.03 10.40 6.40
C ALA A 78 -18.81 8.99 5.83
N ALA A 79 -18.51 8.00 6.68
CA ALA A 79 -18.41 6.61 6.26
C ALA A 79 -19.76 6.06 5.77
N GLY A 80 -20.86 6.40 6.45
CA GLY A 80 -22.22 6.03 6.05
C GLY A 80 -22.61 6.60 4.68
N ASP A 81 -22.31 7.86 4.43
CA ASP A 81 -22.58 8.53 3.16
C ASP A 81 -21.82 7.90 2.00
N LEU A 82 -20.55 7.55 2.20
CA LEU A 82 -19.75 6.84 1.20
C LEU A 82 -20.30 5.44 0.90
N ILE A 83 -20.72 4.70 1.92
CA ILE A 83 -21.38 3.40 1.75
C ILE A 83 -22.66 3.57 0.91
N ASN A 84 -23.49 4.56 1.25
CA ASN A 84 -24.74 4.83 0.54
C ASN A 84 -24.51 5.27 -0.91
N LEU A 85 -23.50 6.10 -1.14
CA LEU A 85 -23.09 6.53 -2.48
C LEU A 85 -22.71 5.32 -3.35
N ILE A 86 -21.86 4.43 -2.83
CA ILE A 86 -21.44 3.22 -3.55
C ILE A 86 -22.64 2.30 -3.80
N LYS A 87 -23.50 2.08 -2.79
CA LYS A 87 -24.72 1.26 -2.94
C LYS A 87 -25.65 1.75 -4.05
N ARG A 88 -25.81 3.06 -4.20
CA ARG A 88 -26.66 3.71 -5.23
C ARG A 88 -25.98 3.84 -6.59
N SER A 89 -24.66 3.71 -6.64
CA SER A 89 -23.91 3.74 -7.89
C SER A 89 -24.15 2.47 -8.72
N LYS A 90 -23.74 2.52 -9.99
CA LYS A 90 -23.71 1.33 -10.87
C LYS A 90 -22.47 0.46 -10.62
N LEU A 91 -21.64 0.77 -9.63
CA LEU A 91 -20.46 -0.01 -9.33
C LEU A 91 -20.90 -1.41 -8.85
N PRO A 92 -20.24 -2.48 -9.31
CA PRO A 92 -20.63 -3.84 -8.98
C PRO A 92 -20.13 -4.22 -7.59
N TRP A 93 -20.12 -3.32 -6.61
CA TRP A 93 -19.51 -3.55 -5.31
C TRP A 93 -20.56 -3.65 -4.20
N GLU A 94 -20.26 -4.50 -3.23
CA GLU A 94 -21.04 -4.70 -2.02
C GLU A 94 -20.13 -4.59 -0.80
N LEU A 95 -20.59 -3.85 0.21
CA LEU A 95 -19.87 -3.71 1.46
C LEU A 95 -19.92 -5.04 2.21
N ILE A 96 -18.76 -5.61 2.51
CA ILE A 96 -18.64 -6.84 3.29
C ILE A 96 -18.22 -6.58 4.74
N GLU A 97 -17.48 -5.50 4.98
CA GLU A 97 -16.96 -5.18 6.30
C GLU A 97 -16.84 -3.66 6.46
N LYS A 98 -17.29 -3.17 7.62
CA LYS A 98 -16.99 -1.85 8.13
C LYS A 98 -16.36 -2.03 9.50
N SER A 99 -15.17 -1.49 9.70
CA SER A 99 -14.53 -1.50 11.01
C SER A 99 -15.23 -0.55 11.98
N ASN A 100 -15.00 -0.75 13.28
CA ASN A 100 -15.25 0.30 14.28
C ASN A 100 -14.37 1.54 14.00
N VAL A 101 -14.75 2.68 14.58
CA VAL A 101 -13.92 3.88 14.56
C VAL A 101 -12.67 3.66 15.40
N TYR A 102 -11.52 3.85 14.77
CA TYR A 102 -10.23 3.91 15.45
C TYR A 102 -9.88 5.36 15.75
N GLY A 103 -9.73 5.69 17.03
CA GLY A 103 -9.19 6.98 17.45
C GLY A 103 -7.70 7.11 17.10
N CYS A 104 -7.27 8.29 16.66
CA CYS A 104 -5.86 8.56 16.42
C CYS A 104 -5.12 8.90 17.72
N ARG A 105 -3.80 8.67 17.75
CA ARG A 105 -2.95 9.09 18.88
C ARG A 105 -2.69 10.60 18.83
N PRO A 106 -2.34 11.24 19.95
CA PRO A 106 -1.89 12.63 19.97
C PRO A 106 -0.77 12.89 18.95
N PRO A 107 -0.76 14.06 18.28
CA PRO A 107 -1.64 15.23 18.48
C PRO A 107 -2.96 15.18 17.68
N LYS A 108 -3.29 14.03 17.07
CA LYS A 108 -4.47 13.88 16.20
C LYS A 108 -5.67 13.23 16.89
N GLN A 109 -5.75 13.28 18.21
CA GLN A 109 -6.77 12.58 19.00
C GLN A 109 -8.22 12.93 18.68
N ARG A 110 -8.47 14.06 17.98
CA ARG A 110 -9.79 14.44 17.49
C ARG A 110 -10.19 13.77 16.18
N GLU A 111 -9.27 13.07 15.51
CA GLU A 111 -9.53 12.42 14.24
C GLU A 111 -9.84 10.93 14.44
N GLY A 112 -10.78 10.43 13.64
CA GLY A 112 -11.14 9.01 13.57
C GLY A 112 -10.76 8.38 12.24
N ARG A 113 -10.64 7.05 12.23
CA ARG A 113 -10.44 6.26 11.01
C ARG A 113 -11.41 5.09 10.96
N VAL A 114 -11.99 4.85 9.79
CA VAL A 114 -12.82 3.67 9.49
C VAL A 114 -12.29 3.01 8.23
N TYR A 115 -12.23 1.69 8.23
CA TYR A 115 -11.89 0.88 7.06
C TYR A 115 -13.17 0.25 6.52
N LEU A 116 -13.43 0.47 5.24
CA LEU A 116 -14.51 -0.12 4.49
C LEU A 116 -13.93 -1.12 3.49
N LYS A 117 -14.47 -2.34 3.47
CA LYS A 117 -14.08 -3.39 2.52
C LYS A 117 -15.26 -3.75 1.64
N PHE A 118 -15.01 -3.79 0.34
CA PHE A 118 -15.99 -4.13 -0.67
C PHE A 118 -15.51 -5.28 -1.55
N LEU A 119 -16.41 -6.20 -1.87
CA LEU A 119 -16.19 -7.22 -2.90
C LEU A 119 -17.15 -6.99 -4.08
N PRO A 120 -16.85 -7.54 -5.27
CA PRO A 120 -17.83 -7.63 -6.34
C PRO A 120 -19.11 -8.33 -5.89
N ARG A 121 -20.26 -7.78 -6.28
CA ARG A 121 -21.56 -8.44 -6.15
C ARG A 121 -21.48 -9.76 -6.91
N ARG A 122 -21.91 -10.85 -6.26
CA ARG A 122 -22.10 -12.12 -6.94
C ARG A 122 -23.25 -11.92 -7.94
N SER A 123 -22.97 -12.12 -9.22
CA SER A 123 -23.95 -12.09 -10.31
C SER A 123 -24.96 -13.22 -10.18
#